data_AF-A0A7R9K990-F1
#
_entry.id   AF-A0A7R9K990-F1
#
_cell.length_a   1.000
_cell.length_b   1.000
_cell.length_c   1.000
_cell.angle_alpha   90.00
_cell.angle_beta   90.00
_cell.angle_gamma   90.00
#
_symmetry.space_group_name_H-M   'P 1'
#
loop_
_entity.id
_entity.type
_entity.pdbx_description
1 polymer ?
#
loop_
_entity_poly.entity_id
_entity_poly.type
_entity_poly.pdbx_seq_one_letter_code
_entity_poly.pdbx_strand_id
1 'polypeptide(L)'
;MFYHASYIVVVEVIKVEDQTRDIVLSRRALTWTKLIGYNRVAEASGKEVLVCQVVWPSVPTIDSPALLSQFSVAEVLLRRWISSQEREDQDKDDMV
;
A
#
# COMPACT_ATOMS: atom_id res chain seq x y z
N MET A 1 8.36 22.87 10.76
CA MET A 1 7.65 21.58 10.67
C MET A 1 8.09 20.92 9.37
N PHE A 2 8.78 19.78 9.45
CA PHE A 2 9.25 19.05 8.28
C PHE A 2 8.29 17.87 8.05
N TYR A 3 7.72 17.79 6.84
CA TYR A 3 6.88 16.66 6.45
C TYR A 3 7.79 15.56 5.90
N HIS A 4 7.70 14.37 6.48
CA HIS A 4 8.40 13.19 5.99
C HIS A 4 7.41 12.21 5.38
N ALA A 5 7.81 11.52 4.31
CA ALA A 5 7.00 10.48 3.71
C ALA A 5 6.80 9.32 4.70
N SER A 6 5.54 8.98 4.99
CA SER A 6 5.19 7.89 5.90
C SER A 6 5.08 6.52 5.22
N TYR A 7 4.86 6.51 3.90
CA TYR A 7 4.50 5.28 3.18
C TYR A 7 5.42 4.98 2.00
N ILE A 8 5.67 3.68 1.81
CA ILE A 8 6.09 3.10 0.53
C ILE A 8 4.82 2.55 -0.13
N VAL A 9 4.39 3.16 -1.23
CA VAL A 9 3.14 2.80 -1.92
C VAL A 9 3.42 1.80 -3.05
N VAL A 10 2.69 0.68 -3.05
CA VAL A 10 2.72 -0.32 -4.12
C VAL A 10 1.36 -0.32 -4.82
N VAL A 11 1.34 -0.06 -6.12
CA VAL A 11 0.11 0.01 -6.91
C VAL A 11 -0.04 -1.25 -7.78
N GLU A 12 -1.18 -1.92 -7.66
CA GLU A 12 -1.60 -3.01 -8.54
C GLU A 12 -2.90 -2.63 -9.24
N VAL A 13 -2.92 -2.69 -10.57
CA VAL A 13 -4.14 -2.44 -11.33
C VAL A 13 -4.92 -3.74 -11.44
N ILE A 14 -6.20 -3.70 -11.08
CA ILE A 14 -7.11 -4.83 -11.05
C ILE A 14 -8.14 -4.66 -12.17
N LYS A 15 -8.39 -5.74 -12.91
CA LYS A 15 -9.43 -5.83 -13.93
C LYS A 15 -10.81 -5.89 -13.29
N VAL A 16 -11.78 -5.22 -13.92
CA VAL A 16 -13.15 -5.16 -13.39
C VAL A 16 -13.83 -6.53 -13.49
N GLU A 17 -13.53 -7.28 -14.55
CA GLU A 17 -14.30 -8.46 -14.95
C GLU A 17 -14.08 -9.66 -14.03
N ASP A 18 -12.82 -9.91 -13.65
CA ASP A 18 -12.41 -11.12 -12.93
C ASP A 18 -11.63 -10.82 -11.64
N GLN A 19 -11.50 -9.55 -11.27
CA GLN A 19 -10.70 -9.09 -10.13
C GLN A 19 -9.24 -9.59 -10.16
N THR A 20 -8.74 -9.95 -11.34
CA THR A 20 -7.33 -10.34 -11.50
C THR A 20 -6.47 -9.12 -11.79
N ARG A 21 -5.17 -9.30 -11.57
CA ARG A 21 -4.20 -8.25 -11.86
C ARG A 21 -4.06 -8.01 -13.36
N ASP A 22 -4.15 -6.76 -13.77
CA ASP A 22 -3.78 -6.34 -15.11
C ASP A 22 -2.25 -6.32 -15.24
N ILE A 23 -1.71 -7.28 -16.00
CA ILE A 23 -0.27 -7.47 -16.18
C ILE A 23 0.34 -6.34 -17.03
N VAL A 24 -0.43 -5.74 -17.94
CA VAL A 24 0.04 -4.69 -18.86
C VAL A 24 0.17 -3.37 -18.10
N LEU A 25 -0.87 -3.02 -17.34
CA LEU A 25 -0.90 -1.78 -16.56
C LEU A 25 -0.06 -1.89 -15.28
N SER A 26 0.04 -3.08 -14.69
CA SER A 26 0.86 -3.31 -13.50
C SER A 26 2.32 -3.60 -13.86
N ARG A 27 3.14 -2.56 -13.95
CA ARG A 27 4.58 -2.62 -14.30
C ARG A 27 5.42 -3.69 -13.57
N ARG A 28 5.09 -4.06 -12.33
CA ARG A 28 5.83 -5.06 -11.54
C ARG A 28 4.87 -5.93 -10.73
N ALA A 29 5.06 -7.24 -10.79
CA ALA A 29 4.32 -8.16 -9.94
C ALA A 29 4.76 -8.03 -8.48
N LEU A 30 3.81 -7.81 -7.58
CA LEU A 30 4.02 -7.98 -6.16
C LEU A 30 4.02 -9.48 -5.86
N THR A 31 5.17 -9.99 -5.44
CA THR A 31 5.31 -11.34 -4.93
C THR A 31 5.58 -11.27 -3.44
N TRP A 32 5.34 -12.37 -2.71
CA TRP A 32 5.66 -12.44 -1.28
C TRP A 32 7.11 -12.05 -0.97
N THR A 33 8.06 -12.50 -1.78
CA THR A 33 9.48 -12.14 -1.64
C THR A 33 9.71 -10.63 -1.74
N LYS A 34 9.06 -9.96 -2.69
CA LYS A 34 9.16 -8.50 -2.84
C LYS A 34 8.46 -7.77 -1.70
N LEU A 35 7.29 -8.25 -1.28
CA LEU A 35 6.53 -7.66 -0.18
C LEU A 35 7.34 -7.70 1.13
N ILE A 36 7.98 -8.83 1.44
CA ILE A 36 8.88 -8.96 2.60
C ILE A 36 10.08 -8.01 2.48
N GLY A 37 10.65 -7.89 1.28
CA GLY A 37 11.73 -6.94 1.01
C GLY A 37 11.32 -5.48 1.25
N TYR A 38 10.14 -5.09 0.75
CA TYR A 38 9.59 -3.75 1.00
C TYR A 38 9.32 -3.51 2.48
N ASN A 39 8.76 -4.50 3.18
CA ASN A 39 8.51 -4.39 4.62
C ASN A 39 9.81 -4.14 5.39
N ARG A 40 10.88 -4.88 5.08
CA ARG A 40 12.19 -4.71 5.72
C ARG A 40 12.79 -3.33 5.46
N VAL A 41 12.66 -2.81 4.23
CA VAL A 41 13.16 -1.46 3.88
C VAL A 41 12.31 -0.36 4.54
N ALA A 42 10.99 -0.56 4.60
CA ALA A 42 10.08 0.37 5.27
C ALA A 42 10.43 0.50 6.75
N GLU A 43 10.59 -0.63 7.45
CA GLU A 43 11.00 -0.66 8.86
C GLU A 43 12.34 0.05 9.10
N ALA A 44 13.35 -0.23 8.27
CA ALA A 44 14.67 0.40 8.39
C ALA A 44 14.65 1.92 8.18
N SER A 45 13.58 2.47 7.60
CA SER A 45 13.42 3.91 7.33
C SER A 45 12.26 4.56 8.08
N GLY A 46 11.66 3.86 9.05
CA GLY A 46 10.51 4.35 9.82
C GLY A 46 9.28 4.61 8.95
N LYS A 47 9.04 3.76 7.94
CA LYS A 47 7.91 3.84 7.01
C LYS A 47 7.05 2.58 7.11
N GLU A 48 5.85 2.66 6.55
CA GLU A 48 4.95 1.53 6.37
C GLU A 48 4.75 1.21 4.88
N VAL A 49 4.37 -0.02 4.54
CA VAL A 49 4.04 -0.39 3.15
C VAL A 49 2.52 -0.30 2.96
N LEU A 50 2.08 0.47 1.98
CA LEU A 50 0.67 0.60 1.60
C LEU A 50 0.47 -0.04 0.22
N VAL A 51 -0.34 -1.10 0.16
CA VAL A 51 -0.71 -1.74 -1.11
C VAL A 51 -2.04 -1.15 -1.56
N CYS A 52 -2.06 -0.58 -2.76
CA CYS A 52 -3.24 0.00 -3.39
C CYS A 52 -3.62 -0.83 -4.61
N GLN A 53 -4.77 -1.50 -4.52
CA GLN A 53 -5.40 -2.18 -5.63
C GLN A 53 -6.35 -1.20 -6.32
N VAL A 54 -6.06 -0.87 -7.58
CA VAL A 54 -6.73 0.18 -8.33
C VAL A 54 -7.53 -0.44 -9.47
N VAL A 55 -8.84 -0.20 -9.47
CA VAL A 55 -9.68 -0.47 -10.63
C VAL A 55 -9.61 0.75 -11.54
N TRP A 56 -9.07 0.54 -12.74
CA TRP A 56 -8.89 1.59 -13.72
C TRP A 56 -10.20 1.87 -14.47
N PRO A 57 -10.67 3.12 -14.57
CA PRO A 57 -11.90 3.44 -15.30
C PRO A 57 -11.69 3.27 -16.81
N SER A 58 -12.72 2.83 -17.54
CA SER A 58 -12.69 2.67 -19.01
C SER A 58 -12.73 4.02 -19.73
N VAL A 59 -11.73 4.86 -19.52
CA VAL A 59 -11.58 6.18 -20.16
C VAL A 59 -10.42 6.19 -21.14
N PRO A 60 -10.59 6.82 -22.31
CA PRO A 60 -9.58 6.78 -23.37
C PRO A 60 -8.33 7.63 -23.05
N THR A 61 -8.46 8.64 -22.19
CA THR A 61 -7.39 9.59 -21.86
C THR A 61 -7.49 10.09 -20.42
N ILE A 62 -6.34 10.32 -19.77
CA ILE A 62 -6.24 11.05 -18.50
C ILE A 62 -5.87 12.49 -18.83
N ASP A 63 -6.88 13.34 -19.03
CA ASP A 63 -6.71 14.74 -19.42
C ASP A 63 -6.99 15.73 -18.27
N SER A 64 -7.63 15.27 -17.19
CA SER A 64 -8.02 16.11 -16.06
C SER A 64 -7.94 15.37 -14.71
N PRO A 65 -7.53 16.05 -13.62
CA PRO A 65 -7.59 15.49 -12.26
C PRO A 65 -9.01 15.12 -11.79
N ALA A 66 -10.06 15.69 -12.39
CA ALA A 66 -11.44 15.33 -12.05
C ALA A 66 -11.73 13.83 -12.26
N LEU A 67 -10.96 13.19 -13.14
CA LEU A 67 -11.04 11.76 -13.41
C LEU A 67 -10.69 10.89 -12.20
N LEU A 68 -9.92 11.40 -11.22
CA LEU A 68 -9.56 10.65 -10.01
C LEU A 68 -10.79 10.10 -9.27
N SER A 69 -11.93 10.80 -9.35
CA SER A 69 -13.21 10.36 -8.77
C SER A 69 -13.78 9.08 -9.40
N GLN A 70 -13.34 8.71 -10.60
CA GLN A 70 -13.79 7.52 -11.33
C GLN A 70 -12.93 6.29 -11.01
N PHE A 71 -11.79 6.48 -10.37
CA PHE A 71 -10.97 5.37 -9.90
C PHE A 71 -11.57 4.79 -8.63
N SER A 72 -11.55 3.47 -8.52
CA SER A 72 -11.83 2.77 -7.26
C SER A 72 -10.53 2.21 -6.73
N VAL A 73 -10.24 2.48 -5.46
CA VAL A 73 -8.99 2.05 -4.80
C VAL A 73 -9.34 1.25 -3.55
N ALA A 74 -8.79 0.05 -3.44
CA ALA A 74 -8.79 -0.75 -2.21
C ALA A 74 -7.38 -0.71 -1.61
N GLU A 75 -7.31 -0.36 -0.33
CA GLU A 75 -6.06 -0.11 0.38
C GLU A 75 -5.79 -1.19 1.42
N VAL A 76 -4.55 -1.66 1.48
CA VAL A 76 -4.08 -2.59 2.52
C VAL A 76 -2.78 -2.06 3.10
N LEU A 77 -2.83 -1.61 4.36
CA LEU A 77 -1.66 -1.19 5.11
C LEU A 77 -0.99 -2.40 5.75
N LEU A 78 0.25 -2.68 5.37
CA LEU A 78 1.04 -3.75 5.96
C LEU A 78 1.71 -3.26 7.23
N ARG A 79 1.45 -3.95 8.34
CA ARG A 79 2.07 -3.72 9.64
C ARG A 79 2.72 -4.99 10.16
N ARG A 80 3.76 -4.82 10.97
CA ARG A 80 4.37 -5.93 11.70
C ARG A 80 3.33 -6.51 12.66
N TRP A 81 3.21 -7.83 12.67
CA TRP A 81 2.52 -8.50 13.75
C TRP A 81 3.33 -8.34 15.03
N ILE A 82 2.76 -7.63 16.00
CA ILE A 82 3.31 -7.51 17.35
C ILE A 82 2.71 -8.66 18.17
N SER A 83 3.51 -9.34 18.99
CA SER A 83 2.94 -10.32 19.93
C SER A 83 2.07 -9.63 20.99
N SER A 84 1.12 -10.34 21.61
CA SER A 84 0.31 -9.71 22.68
C SER A 84 1.18 -9.26 23.86
N GLN A 85 2.24 -10.00 24.16
CA GLN A 85 3.23 -9.63 25.19
C GLN A 85 3.93 -8.31 24.85
N GLU A 86 4.49 -8.18 23.64
CA GLU A 86 5.14 -6.94 23.22
C GLU A 86 4.18 -5.74 23.15
N ARG A 87 2.88 -5.97 22.85
CA ARG A 87 1.87 -4.91 22.90
C ARG A 87 1.66 -4.38 24.32
N GLU A 88 1.49 -5.28 25.28
CA GLU A 88 1.29 -4.90 26.69
C GLU A 88 2.51 -4.17 27.27
N ASP A 89 3.72 -4.48 26.79
CA ASP A 89 4.94 -3.83 27.24
C ASP A 89 5.11 -2.43 26.61
N GLN A 90 4.72 -2.24 25.35
CA GLN A 90 4.67 -0.90 24.73
C GLN A 90 3.62 0.01 25.40
N ASP A 91 2.43 -0.51 25.69
CA ASP A 91 1.36 0.26 26.33
C ASP A 91 1.76 0.75 27.74
N LYS A 92 2.63 0.01 28.44
CA LYS A 92 3.14 0.41 29.76
C LYS A 92 4.19 1.50 29.66
N ASP A 93 5.07 1.46 28.66
CA ASP A 93 6.10 2.50 28.44
C ASP A 93 5.48 3.84 28.01
N ASP A 94 4.36 3.82 27.26
CA ASP A 94 3.64 5.05 26.84
C ASP A 94 2.84 5.72 27.98
N MET A 95 2.65 5.06 29.13
CA MET A 95 1.96 5.58 30.31
C MET A 95 2.88 6.18 31.38
N VAL A 96 4.20 6.22 31.15
CA VAL A 96 5.21 6.73 32.09
C VAL A 96 5.74 8.09 31.66
#